data_AF-A0A1E7WGG9-F1
#
_entry.id   AF-A0A1E7WGG9-F1
#
_cell.length_a   1.000
_cell.length_b   1.000
_cell.length_c   1.000
_cell.angle_alpha   90.00
_cell.angle_beta   90.00
_cell.angle_gamma   90.00
#
_symmetry.space_group_name_H-M   'P 1'
#
loop_
_entity.id
_entity.type
_entity.pdbx_description
1 polymer ?
#
loop_
_entity_poly.entity_id
_entity_poly.type
_entity_poly.pdbx_seq_one_letter_code
_entity_poly.pdbx_strand_id
1 'polypeptide(L)' 'MTEPFTPFDPAELLTSTEAIDAFMADAMQTADPAHIAAAREVVRRARQQVITPRRENDAADGRGPATPAPKSA' A
#
# COMPACT_ATOMS: atom_id res chain seq x y z
N MET A 1 -19.87 21.50 11.80
CA MET A 1 -18.96 20.34 11.85
C MET A 1 -18.45 20.12 10.44
N THR A 2 -17.15 20.31 10.22
CA THR A 2 -16.52 20.04 8.92
C THR A 2 -15.61 18.85 9.16
N GLU A 3 -16.17 17.64 9.01
CA GLU A 3 -15.39 16.41 9.00
C GLU A 3 -14.40 16.52 7.82
N PRO A 4 -13.09 16.28 8.02
CA PRO A 4 -12.14 16.30 6.93
C PRO A 4 -12.43 15.14 5.97
N PHE A 5 -12.73 15.46 4.71
CA PHE A 5 -12.86 14.45 3.67
C PHE A 5 -11.46 13.95 3.29
N THR A 6 -11.12 12.74 3.71
CA THR A 6 -9.90 12.08 3.25
C THR A 6 -10.11 11.59 1.82
N PRO A 7 -9.21 11.92 0.87
CA PRO A 7 -9.26 11.34 -0.47
C PRO A 7 -9.17 9.82 -0.36
N PHE A 8 -10.16 9.12 -0.89
CA PHE A 8 -10.18 7.66 -0.93
C PHE A 8 -9.50 7.18 -2.21
N ASP A 9 -8.41 6.40 -2.07
CA ASP A 9 -7.77 5.71 -3.19
C ASP A 9 -8.19 4.23 -3.19
N PRO A 10 -9.00 3.77 -4.16
CA PRO A 10 -9.40 2.36 -4.25
C PRO A 10 -8.22 1.40 -4.43
N ALA A 11 -7.05 1.87 -4.85
CA ALA A 11 -5.85 1.03 -4.97
C ALA A 11 -5.39 0.49 -3.61
N GLU A 12 -5.66 1.19 -2.50
CA GLU A 12 -5.28 0.78 -1.14
C GLU A 12 -6.02 -0.49 -0.69
N LEU A 13 -7.18 -0.80 -1.28
CA LEU A 13 -7.94 -2.01 -0.97
C LEU A 13 -7.45 -3.24 -1.75
N LEU A 14 -6.66 -3.03 -2.81
CA LEU A 14 -6.21 -4.09 -3.71
C LEU A 14 -4.84 -4.64 -3.26
N THR A 15 -4.79 -5.18 -2.05
CA THR A 15 -3.55 -5.62 -1.38
C THR A 15 -3.07 -7.02 -1.80
N SER A 16 -3.82 -7.71 -2.65
CA SER A 16 -3.48 -9.06 -3.12
C SER A 16 -3.77 -9.21 -4.61
N THR A 17 -3.09 -10.17 -5.25
CA THR A 17 -3.32 -10.50 -6.66
C THR A 17 -4.76 -10.96 -6.90
N GLU A 18 -5.35 -11.74 -5.98
CA GLU A 18 -6.74 -12.18 -6.08
C GLU A 18 -7.73 -11.01 -6.07
N ALA A 19 -7.53 -10.02 -5.19
CA ALA A 19 -8.37 -8.83 -5.16
C ALA A 19 -8.24 -8.00 -6.45
N ILE A 20 -7.04 -7.90 -7.01
CA ILE A 20 -6.78 -7.24 -8.30
C ILE A 20 -7.53 -7.94 -9.44
N ASP A 21 -7.49 -9.27 -9.47
CA ASP A 21 -8.11 -10.06 -10.54
C ASP A 21 -9.64 -10.00 -10.46
N ALA A 22 -10.22 -10.11 -9.26
CA ALA A 22 -11.65 -9.93 -9.03
C ALA A 22 -12.13 -8.52 -9.46
N PHE A 23 -11.40 -7.48 -9.04
CA PHE A 23 -11.72 -6.10 -9.41
C PHE A 23 -11.71 -5.86 -10.93
N MET A 24 -10.73 -6.42 -11.65
CA MET A 24 -10.69 -6.33 -13.11
C MET A 24 -11.80 -7.12 -13.79
N ALA A 25 -12.16 -8.30 -13.26
CA ALA A 25 -13.26 -9.10 -13.79
C ALA A 25 -14.58 -8.34 -13.71
N ASP A 26 -14.87 -7.73 -12.56
CA ASP A 26 -16.07 -6.92 -12.35
C ASP A 26 -16.06 -5.70 -13.28
N ALA A 27 -14.93 -5.00 -13.41
CA ALA A 27 -14.81 -3.87 -14.33
C ALA A 27 -15.09 -4.27 -15.78
N MET A 28 -14.63 -5.45 -16.23
CA MET A 28 -14.90 -5.95 -17.58
C MET A 28 -16.38 -6.31 -17.79
N GLN A 29 -17.09 -6.77 -16.77
CA GLN A 29 -18.53 -7.08 -16.85
C GLN A 29 -19.40 -5.85 -17.12
N THR A 30 -18.92 -4.65 -16.78
CA THR A 30 -19.63 -3.39 -17.09
C THR A 30 -19.72 -3.11 -18.59
N ALA A 31 -18.84 -3.71 -19.40
CA ALA A 31 -18.68 -3.45 -20.83
C ALA A 31 -18.45 -1.96 -21.19
N ASP A 32 -18.06 -1.12 -20.21
CA ASP A 32 -17.77 0.29 -20.41
C ASP A 32 -16.25 0.50 -20.57
N PRO A 33 -15.77 0.92 -21.76
CA PRO A 33 -14.35 1.18 -21.99
C PRO A 33 -13.74 2.22 -21.05
N ALA A 34 -14.51 3.25 -20.66
CA ALA A 34 -14.03 4.30 -19.77
C ALA A 34 -13.82 3.76 -18.35
N HIS A 35 -14.79 2.97 -17.85
CA HIS A 35 -14.68 2.32 -16.56
C HIS A 35 -13.53 1.30 -16.52
N ILE A 36 -13.37 0.50 -17.57
CA ILE A 36 -12.27 -0.46 -17.70
C ILE A 36 -10.91 0.27 -17.72
N ALA A 37 -10.79 1.40 -18.42
CA ALA A 37 -9.56 2.19 -18.42
C ALA A 37 -9.24 2.75 -17.03
N ALA A 38 -10.24 3.25 -16.30
CA ALA A 38 -10.08 3.72 -14.94
C ALA A 38 -9.64 2.60 -13.99
N ALA A 39 -10.28 1.42 -14.07
CA ALA A 39 -9.92 0.26 -13.28
C ALA A 39 -8.47 -0.19 -13.50
N ARG A 40 -7.99 -0.14 -14.76
CA ARG A 40 -6.59 -0.48 -15.08
C ARG A 40 -5.59 0.47 -14.43
N GLU A 41 -5.91 1.76 -14.33
CA GLU A 41 -5.05 2.73 -13.63
C GLU A 41 -5.00 2.47 -12.12
N VAL A 42 -6.12 2.09 -11.50
CA VAL A 42 -6.17 1.68 -10.09
C VAL A 42 -5.30 0.43 -9.86
N VAL A 43 -5.44 -0.59 -10.71
CA VAL A 43 -4.63 -1.82 -10.63
C VAL A 43 -3.15 -1.54 -10.82
N ARG A 44 -2.77 -0.63 -11.71
CA ARG A 44 -1.37 -0.22 -11.90
C ARG A 44 -0.78 0.32 -10.59
N ARG A 45 -1.53 1.14 -9.85
CA ARG A 45 -1.11 1.69 -8.55
C ARG A 45 -1.08 0.62 -7.46
N ALA A 46 -2.11 -0.21 -7.38
CA ALA A 46 -2.18 -1.32 -6.44
C ALA A 46 -0.97 -2.25 -6.59
N ARG A 47 -0.59 -2.60 -7.82
CA ARG A 47 0.60 -3.43 -8.09
C ARG A 47 1.90 -2.76 -7.63
N GLN A 48 2.01 -1.44 -7.71
CA GLN A 48 3.16 -0.72 -7.16
C GLN A 48 3.25 -0.88 -5.64
N GLN A 49 2.11 -0.80 -4.94
CA GLN A 49 2.03 -0.95 -3.49
C GLN A 49 2.30 -2.39 -3.03
N VAL A 50 1.78 -3.39 -3.75
CA VAL A 50 1.95 -4.82 -3.43
C VAL A 50 3.40 -5.29 -3.63
N ILE A 51 4.12 -4.75 -4.63
CA ILE A 51 5.48 -5.18 -4.97
C ILE A 51 6.53 -4.45 -4.13
N THR A 52 6.25 -3.24 -3.66
CA THR A 52 7.16 -2.58 -2.71
C THR A 52 7.01 -3.21 -1.32
N PRO A 53 8.03 -3.91 -0.78
CA PRO A 53 8.04 -4.16 0.65
C PRO A 53 8.07 -2.78 1.30
N ARG A 54 7.07 -2.46 2.12
CA ARG A 54 7.09 -1.25 2.95
C ARG A 54 8.29 -1.34 3.89
N ARG A 55 9.45 -0.86 3.43
CA ARG A 55 10.69 -0.63 4.19
C ARG A 55 10.49 0.54 5.17
N GLU A 56 9.39 0.53 5.91
CA GLU A 56 9.02 1.60 6.83
C GLU A 56 8.56 1.01 8.16
N ASN A 57 9.32 0.04 8.67
CA ASN A 57 9.27 -0.36 10.09
C ASN A 57 10.66 -0.68 10.69
N ASP A 58 11.74 -0.70 9.90
CA ASP A 58 13.09 -1.04 10.43
C ASP A 58 13.91 0.17 10.90
N ALA A 59 13.40 1.41 10.78
CA ALA A 59 14.14 2.63 11.13
C ALA A 59 13.74 3.26 12.48
N ALA A 60 12.94 2.59 13.30
CA ALA A 60 12.38 3.15 14.54
C ALA A 60 12.71 2.37 15.83
N ASP A 61 13.72 1.48 15.86
CA ASP A 61 14.30 1.06 17.15
C ASP A 61 15.71 1.66 17.30
N GLY A 62 15.72 2.90 17.77
CA GLY A 62 16.90 3.66 18.15
C GLY A 62 17.55 3.12 19.43
N ARG A 63 18.07 1.89 19.41
CA ARG A 63 19.06 1.45 20.40
C ARG A 63 20.43 1.39 19.75
N GLY A 64 21.10 2.55 19.76
CA GLY A 64 22.55 2.61 19.54
C GLY A 64 23.27 1.74 20.57
N PRO A 65 24.44 1.15 20.24
CA PRO A 65 25.29 0.52 21.25
C PRO A 65 25.98 1.62 22.07
N ALA A 66 25.26 2.20 23.04
CA ALA A 66 25.85 3.08 24.02
C ALA A 66 26.35 2.25 25.22
N THR A 67 27.68 2.25 25.36
CA THR A 67 28.49 2.00 26.58
C THR A 67 28.95 0.56 26.85
N PRO A 68 30.25 0.24 26.64
CA PRO A 68 30.94 -0.68 27.53
C PRO A 68 31.26 0.05 28.85
N ALA A 69 30.60 -0.34 29.94
CA ALA A 69 30.96 0.12 31.28
C ALA A 69 32.31 -0.48 31.70
N PRO A 70 33.23 0.28 32.33
CA PRO A 70 34.46 -0.26 32.89
C PRO A 70 34.21 -0.84 34.30
N LYS A 71 34.71 -2.04 34.55
CA LYS A 71 35.08 -2.53 35.89
C LYS A 71 36.47 -3.16 35.72
N SER A 72 37.53 -2.39 35.95
CA SER A 72 38.22 -2.21 37.24
C SER A 72 39.10 -3.41 37.58
N ALA A 73 40.34 -3.08 37.96
CA ALA A 73 41.51 -3.92 38.19
C ALA A 73 41.32 -5.11 39.13
#